data_AF-B4NFB5-F1
#
_entry.id   AF-B4NFB5-F1
#
_cell.length_a   1.000
_cell.length_b   1.000
_cell.length_c   1.000
_cell.angle_alpha   90.00
_cell.angle_beta   90.00
_cell.angle_gamma   90.00
#
_symmetry.space_group_name_H-M   'P 1'
#
loop_
_entity.id
_entity.type
_entity.pdbx_description
1 polymer ?
#
loop_
_entity_poly.entity_id
_entity_poly.type
_entity_poly.pdbx_seq_one_letter_code
_entity_poly.pdbx_strand_id
1 'polypeptide(L)'
;MFAHLQEQLQREATLGPELVGICLEVMASSAKVLRRSAKLNATNILLSKFEDYMDTLAPKMVPNEKCSSNKTMEANKGNVSEVENVSFNHHGVHSLISGNLSVFFVNPQCDNITGIAIYSEGSSDLYKSSSGFWYRFLRWNESLEELRQETNLETATFMPQKLWSALQVKGANYVVFKVYSHDNLFVETTEQRSRRPHSKVLSISLPGLEALTLPEVLPFLLRNENLRQPDARAISLGSGCGYWNYKTWLSDGVTTNNKWNVLHDPLIVCYAHHLTQFSFLLGASYSQKNDLLSSESLHFKILDYITIIGCFLSLIGLLGIFVMASIFRKFRESASTKFWVPNDHNVTY
;
A
#
# COMPACT_ATOMS: atom_id res chain seq x y z
N MET A 1 -30.59 -25.05 3.76
CA MET A 1 -29.47 -25.12 2.80
C MET A 1 -29.17 -23.74 2.20
N PHE A 2 -30.12 -23.07 1.53
CA PHE A 2 -29.92 -21.73 0.96
C PHE A 2 -29.57 -20.65 2.00
N ALA A 3 -30.26 -20.64 3.15
CA ALA A 3 -29.94 -19.72 4.26
C ALA A 3 -28.54 -19.95 4.85
N HIS A 4 -28.08 -21.20 4.91
CA HIS A 4 -26.74 -21.54 5.43
C HIS A 4 -25.63 -21.15 4.43
N LEU A 5 -25.89 -21.32 3.13
CA LEU A 5 -25.04 -20.81 2.06
C LEU A 5 -24.96 -19.27 2.11
N GLN A 6 -26.09 -18.59 2.30
CA GLN A 6 -26.14 -17.13 2.38
C GLN A 6 -25.43 -16.57 3.63
N GLU A 7 -25.53 -17.27 4.76
CA GLU A 7 -24.82 -16.94 6.00
C GLU A 7 -23.29 -17.17 5.88
N GLN A 8 -22.86 -18.28 5.27
CA GLN A 8 -21.44 -18.48 4.95
C GLN A 8 -20.92 -17.44 3.95
N LEU A 9 -21.71 -17.12 2.92
CA LEU A 9 -21.39 -16.11 1.91
C LEU A 9 -21.22 -14.70 2.51
N GLN A 10 -22.06 -14.32 3.47
CA GLN A 10 -21.93 -13.05 4.19
C GLN A 10 -20.70 -13.03 5.10
N ARG A 11 -20.39 -14.14 5.77
CA ARG A 11 -19.22 -14.26 6.65
C ARG A 11 -17.90 -14.09 5.91
N GLU A 12 -17.80 -14.63 4.69
CA GLU A 12 -16.64 -14.47 3.82
C GLU A 12 -16.50 -13.04 3.29
N ALA A 13 -17.61 -12.36 2.95
CA ALA A 13 -17.57 -10.96 2.54
C ALA A 13 -17.11 -10.01 3.67
N THR A 14 -17.46 -10.31 4.93
CA THR A 14 -17.01 -9.52 6.10
C THR A 14 -15.53 -9.67 6.42
N LEU A 15 -14.88 -10.74 5.98
CA LEU A 15 -13.46 -11.02 6.21
C LEU A 15 -12.51 -10.24 5.29
N GLY A 16 -13.01 -9.67 4.18
CA GLY A 16 -12.18 -8.93 3.22
C GLY A 16 -11.37 -7.79 3.86
N PRO A 17 -12.01 -6.85 4.57
CA PRO A 17 -11.31 -5.78 5.28
C PRO A 17 -10.30 -6.27 6.34
N GLU A 18 -10.61 -7.37 7.03
CA GLU A 18 -9.71 -7.96 8.03
C GLU A 18 -8.43 -8.51 7.40
N LEU A 19 -8.54 -9.20 6.27
CA LEU A 19 -7.39 -9.71 5.52
C LEU A 19 -6.53 -8.60 4.92
N VAL A 20 -7.16 -7.50 4.47
CA VAL A 20 -6.42 -6.28 4.11
C VAL A 20 -5.63 -5.77 5.31
N GLY A 21 -6.27 -5.67 6.50
CA GLY A 21 -5.62 -5.30 7.75
C GLY A 21 -4.40 -6.16 8.10
N ILE A 22 -4.52 -7.49 8.01
CA ILE A 22 -3.40 -8.41 8.25
C ILE A 22 -2.26 -8.18 7.26
N CYS A 23 -2.57 -7.98 5.98
CA CYS A 23 -1.53 -7.68 4.98
C CYS A 23 -0.82 -6.36 5.26
N LEU A 24 -1.53 -5.35 5.75
CA LEU A 24 -0.96 -4.06 6.15
C LEU A 24 0.02 -4.20 7.31
N GLU A 25 -0.33 -4.96 8.34
CA GLU A 25 0.57 -5.23 9.47
C GLU A 25 1.85 -5.94 9.02
N VAL A 26 1.72 -6.91 8.11
CA VAL A 26 2.90 -7.59 7.55
C VAL A 26 3.72 -6.63 6.69
N MET A 27 3.09 -5.81 5.85
CA MET A 27 3.77 -4.78 5.04
C MET A 27 4.50 -3.74 5.88
N ALA A 28 4.02 -3.43 7.08
CA ALA A 28 4.64 -2.51 8.03
C ALA A 28 5.84 -3.12 8.79
N SER A 29 6.05 -4.44 8.67
CA SER A 29 7.17 -5.11 9.34
C SER A 29 8.53 -4.70 8.78
N SER A 30 9.58 -4.75 9.61
CA SER A 30 10.93 -4.40 9.17
C SER A 30 11.42 -5.27 8.02
N ALA A 31 12.28 -4.71 7.15
CA ALA A 31 12.86 -5.43 6.02
C ALA A 31 13.62 -6.72 6.43
N LYS A 32 14.19 -6.76 7.64
CA LYS A 32 14.85 -7.95 8.19
C LYS A 32 13.85 -9.07 8.47
N VAL A 33 12.68 -8.73 9.03
CA VAL A 33 11.59 -9.70 9.29
C VAL A 33 11.04 -10.21 7.98
N LEU A 34 10.69 -9.31 7.05
CA LEU A 34 10.19 -9.67 5.73
C LEU A 34 11.15 -10.60 4.97
N ARG A 35 12.45 -10.33 5.03
CA ARG A 35 13.47 -11.21 4.41
C ARG A 35 13.56 -12.58 5.06
N ARG A 36 13.42 -12.69 6.39
CA ARG A 36 13.39 -13.98 7.08
C ARG A 36 12.13 -14.76 6.72
N SER A 37 10.97 -14.10 6.69
CA SER A 37 9.71 -14.69 6.26
C SER A 37 9.77 -15.17 4.81
N ALA A 38 10.40 -14.41 3.92
CA ALA A 38 10.60 -14.80 2.52
C ALA A 38 11.50 -16.04 2.36
N LYS A 39 12.54 -16.21 3.21
CA LYS A 39 13.35 -17.44 3.23
C LYS A 39 12.54 -18.69 3.59
N LEU A 40 11.47 -18.52 4.37
CA LEU A 40 10.51 -19.57 4.71
C LEU A 40 9.32 -19.63 3.73
N ASN A 41 9.37 -18.90 2.62
CA ASN A 41 8.30 -18.76 1.62
C ASN A 41 6.98 -18.18 2.18
N ALA A 42 6.97 -17.66 3.40
CA ALA A 42 5.75 -17.22 4.08
C ALA A 42 5.14 -15.97 3.42
N THR A 43 5.97 -15.04 2.94
CA THR A 43 5.49 -13.82 2.25
C THR A 43 4.79 -14.16 0.94
N ASN A 44 5.31 -15.12 0.17
CA ASN A 44 4.69 -15.56 -1.07
C ASN A 44 3.39 -16.33 -0.83
N ILE A 45 3.35 -17.20 0.19
CA ILE A 45 2.13 -17.92 0.56
C ILE A 45 1.06 -16.93 1.01
N LEU A 46 1.42 -15.94 1.84
CA LEU A 46 0.49 -14.89 2.24
C LEU A 46 -0.02 -14.12 1.02
N LEU A 47 0.88 -13.67 0.15
CA LEU A 47 0.52 -12.91 -1.05
C LEU A 47 -0.40 -13.72 -1.96
N SER A 48 -0.04 -14.97 -2.29
CA SER A 48 -0.87 -15.79 -3.19
C SER A 48 -2.25 -16.08 -2.58
N LYS A 49 -2.32 -16.39 -1.28
CA LYS A 49 -3.60 -16.63 -0.62
C LYS A 49 -4.45 -15.38 -0.50
N PHE A 50 -3.83 -14.23 -0.30
CA PHE A 50 -4.53 -12.96 -0.34
C PHE A 50 -5.10 -12.67 -1.74
N GLU A 51 -4.29 -12.83 -2.78
CA GLU A 51 -4.67 -12.63 -4.18
C GLU A 51 -5.84 -13.55 -4.57
N ASP A 52 -5.73 -14.85 -4.30
CA ASP A 52 -6.77 -15.85 -4.52
C ASP A 52 -8.07 -15.49 -3.78
N TYR A 53 -7.95 -15.11 -2.50
CA TYR A 53 -9.11 -14.79 -1.67
C TYR A 53 -9.85 -13.57 -2.20
N MET A 54 -9.14 -12.49 -2.53
CA MET A 54 -9.77 -11.29 -3.08
C MET A 54 -10.49 -11.61 -4.39
N ASP A 55 -9.91 -12.45 -5.25
CA ASP A 55 -10.59 -12.83 -6.50
C ASP A 55 -11.92 -13.53 -6.25
N THR A 56 -11.99 -14.40 -5.24
CA THR A 56 -13.23 -15.11 -4.88
C THR A 56 -14.33 -14.20 -4.33
N LEU A 57 -13.98 -12.99 -3.87
CA LEU A 57 -14.92 -12.02 -3.33
C LEU A 57 -15.63 -11.20 -4.41
N ALA A 58 -15.08 -11.07 -5.62
CA ALA A 58 -15.61 -10.16 -6.63
C ALA A 58 -17.11 -10.37 -6.94
N PRO A 59 -17.61 -11.61 -7.18
CA PRO A 59 -19.02 -11.84 -7.45
C PRO A 59 -19.94 -11.48 -6.26
N LYS A 60 -19.41 -11.46 -5.04
CA LYS A 60 -20.15 -11.14 -3.81
C LYS A 60 -20.19 -9.64 -3.53
N MET A 61 -19.08 -8.96 -3.84
CA MET A 61 -18.94 -7.52 -3.61
C MET A 61 -19.74 -6.72 -4.64
N VAL A 62 -19.65 -7.11 -5.92
CA VAL A 62 -20.27 -6.42 -7.07
C VAL A 62 -21.18 -7.33 -7.91
N PRO A 63 -22.18 -7.99 -7.30
CA PRO A 63 -23.10 -8.87 -8.02
C PRO A 63 -23.95 -8.09 -9.04
N ASN A 64 -24.38 -8.76 -10.11
CA ASN A 64 -25.14 -8.16 -11.21
C ASN A 64 -26.44 -7.48 -10.74
N GLU A 65 -27.08 -8.00 -9.70
CA GLU A 65 -28.32 -7.48 -9.14
C GLU A 65 -28.14 -6.07 -8.57
N LYS A 66 -26.92 -5.69 -8.16
CA LYS A 66 -26.64 -4.35 -7.61
C LYS A 66 -26.47 -3.27 -8.68
N CYS A 67 -26.24 -3.60 -9.95
CA CYS A 67 -26.04 -2.63 -11.03
C CYS A 67 -27.23 -1.65 -11.18
N SER A 68 -28.45 -2.10 -10.88
CA SER A 68 -29.69 -1.33 -11.05
C SER A 68 -30.09 -0.52 -9.81
N SER A 69 -29.30 -0.58 -8.74
CA SER A 69 -29.57 0.24 -7.56
C SER A 69 -29.35 1.73 -7.85
N ASN A 70 -30.13 2.60 -7.20
CA ASN A 70 -30.02 4.05 -7.34
C ASN A 70 -28.58 4.52 -7.09
N LYS A 71 -28.21 5.68 -7.65
CA LYS A 71 -26.89 6.32 -7.47
C LYS A 71 -26.61 6.65 -6.00
N THR A 72 -26.22 5.66 -5.21
CA THR A 72 -25.76 5.83 -3.83
C THR A 72 -24.31 5.40 -3.75
N MET A 73 -23.46 6.34 -3.32
CA MET A 73 -22.14 6.04 -2.81
C MET A 73 -22.32 5.72 -1.32
N GLU A 74 -21.99 4.49 -0.94
CA GLU A 74 -22.04 4.06 0.46
C GLU A 74 -20.61 3.85 0.94
N ALA A 75 -20.13 4.78 1.78
CA ALA A 75 -18.82 4.67 2.42
C ALA A 75 -19.02 4.28 3.88
N ASN A 76 -18.57 3.08 4.25
CA ASN A 76 -18.54 2.60 5.62
C ASN A 76 -17.08 2.44 6.04
N LYS A 77 -16.71 2.95 7.22
CA LYS A 77 -15.43 2.57 7.82
C LYS A 77 -15.56 1.12 8.29
N GLY A 78 -14.65 0.24 7.86
CA GLY A 78 -14.63 -1.14 8.34
C GLY A 78 -14.40 -1.20 9.86
N ASN A 79 -14.70 -2.34 10.47
CA ASN A 79 -14.41 -2.58 11.89
C ASN A 79 -12.90 -2.47 12.20
N VAL A 80 -12.05 -2.64 11.19
CA VAL A 80 -10.62 -2.33 11.24
C VAL A 80 -10.43 -0.85 10.90
N SER A 81 -9.96 -0.05 11.87
CA SER A 81 -9.91 1.42 11.85
C SER A 81 -9.18 2.07 10.65
N GLU A 82 -8.45 1.29 9.85
CA GLU A 82 -7.59 1.77 8.76
C GLU A 82 -8.07 1.38 7.35
N VAL A 83 -9.12 0.55 7.23
CA VAL A 83 -9.65 0.11 5.93
C VAL A 83 -10.99 0.77 5.64
N GLU A 84 -10.99 1.64 4.63
CA GLU A 84 -12.18 2.26 4.07
C GLU A 84 -12.88 1.31 3.11
N ASN A 85 -14.18 1.09 3.32
CA ASN A 85 -15.01 0.28 2.45
C ASN A 85 -15.99 1.19 1.70
N VAL A 86 -15.85 1.27 0.37
CA VAL A 86 -16.66 2.15 -0.48
C VAL A 86 -17.37 1.35 -1.57
N SER A 87 -18.70 1.48 -1.63
CA SER A 87 -19.52 0.86 -2.66
C SER A 87 -20.07 1.91 -3.63
N PHE A 88 -19.86 1.67 -4.92
CA PHE A 88 -20.41 2.43 -6.05
C PHE A 88 -21.30 1.49 -6.87
N ASN A 89 -22.45 1.12 -6.32
CA ASN A 89 -23.27 0.04 -6.88
C ASN A 89 -23.71 0.30 -8.33
N HIS A 90 -24.08 1.55 -8.66
CA HIS A 90 -24.44 1.95 -10.03
C HIS A 90 -23.30 1.75 -11.04
N HIS A 91 -22.06 1.93 -10.61
CA HIS A 91 -20.87 1.72 -11.42
C HIS A 91 -20.41 0.26 -11.44
N GLY A 92 -20.99 -0.60 -10.59
CA GLY A 92 -20.50 -1.97 -10.41
C GLY A 92 -19.13 -2.03 -9.77
N VAL A 93 -18.79 -1.07 -8.90
CA VAL A 93 -17.47 -1.03 -8.24
C VAL A 93 -17.62 -1.09 -6.73
N HIS A 94 -16.78 -1.89 -6.10
CA HIS A 94 -16.62 -1.93 -4.65
C HIS A 94 -15.14 -1.88 -4.32
N SER A 95 -14.76 -1.07 -3.32
CA SER A 95 -13.35 -0.79 -3.01
C SER A 95 -13.05 -1.00 -1.53
N LEU A 96 -11.93 -1.66 -1.25
CA LEU A 96 -11.31 -1.72 0.07
C LEU A 96 -10.01 -0.93 0.00
N ILE A 97 -9.94 0.20 0.70
CA ILE A 97 -8.87 1.19 0.55
C ILE A 97 -8.14 1.40 1.87
N SER A 98 -6.82 1.45 1.82
CA SER A 98 -5.94 1.78 2.93
C SER A 98 -4.68 2.50 2.45
N GLY A 99 -3.79 2.90 3.37
CA GLY A 99 -2.56 3.64 3.04
C GLY A 99 -1.58 2.89 2.14
N ASN A 100 -1.50 1.57 2.29
CA ASN A 100 -0.50 0.76 1.56
C ASN A 100 -1.10 -0.25 0.58
N LEU A 101 -2.40 -0.50 0.64
CA LEU A 101 -3.08 -1.50 -0.17
C LEU A 101 -4.51 -1.07 -0.49
N SER A 102 -4.83 -1.04 -1.78
CA SER A 102 -6.19 -0.80 -2.26
C SER A 102 -6.64 -1.93 -3.16
N VAL A 103 -7.85 -2.43 -2.96
CA VAL A 103 -8.48 -3.50 -3.76
C VAL A 103 -9.76 -2.95 -4.38
N PHE A 104 -9.91 -3.07 -5.68
CA PHE A 104 -11.09 -2.65 -6.43
C PHE A 104 -11.72 -3.87 -7.12
N PHE A 105 -12.93 -4.21 -6.72
CA PHE A 105 -13.77 -5.20 -7.39
C PHE A 105 -14.62 -4.48 -8.43
N VAL A 106 -14.56 -4.94 -9.67
CA VAL A 106 -15.25 -4.29 -10.79
C VAL A 106 -16.11 -5.32 -11.51
N ASN A 107 -17.37 -4.96 -11.73
CA ASN A 107 -18.29 -5.63 -12.62
C ASN A 107 -18.52 -4.73 -13.85
N PRO A 108 -17.83 -5.01 -14.97
CA PRO A 108 -17.93 -4.16 -16.15
C PRO A 108 -19.32 -4.17 -16.81
N GLN A 109 -20.21 -5.10 -16.46
CA GLN A 109 -21.59 -5.13 -17.00
C GLN A 109 -22.44 -3.95 -16.52
N CYS A 110 -22.09 -3.30 -15.41
CA CYS A 110 -22.89 -2.19 -14.87
C CYS A 110 -22.66 -0.86 -15.62
N ASP A 111 -21.40 -0.46 -15.85
CA ASP A 111 -21.07 0.86 -16.45
C ASP A 111 -19.83 0.83 -17.38
N ASN A 112 -19.49 -0.33 -17.96
CA ASN A 112 -18.35 -0.53 -18.86
C ASN A 112 -16.98 -0.11 -18.28
N ILE A 113 -16.90 -0.01 -16.95
CA ILE A 113 -15.66 0.24 -16.22
C ILE A 113 -14.82 -1.03 -16.31
N THR A 114 -13.60 -0.91 -16.81
CA THR A 114 -12.65 -2.01 -17.00
C THR A 114 -11.26 -1.65 -16.50
N GLY A 115 -11.17 -0.60 -15.69
CA GLY A 115 -9.91 -0.04 -15.26
C GLY A 115 -10.02 0.94 -14.11
N ILE A 116 -8.84 1.30 -13.60
CA ILE A 116 -8.66 2.23 -12.49
C ILE A 116 -7.48 3.16 -12.80
N ALA A 117 -7.52 4.35 -12.22
CA ALA A 117 -6.40 5.28 -12.18
C ALA A 117 -6.25 5.86 -10.78
N ILE A 118 -5.01 5.96 -10.31
CA ILE A 118 -4.64 6.49 -8.99
C ILE A 118 -3.75 7.71 -9.18
N TYR A 119 -3.99 8.75 -8.38
CA TYR A 119 -3.34 10.05 -8.46
C TYR A 119 -2.80 10.49 -7.10
N SER A 120 -1.68 11.20 -7.14
CA SER A 120 -1.03 11.77 -5.95
C SER A 120 -1.68 13.07 -5.48
N GLU A 121 -2.51 13.71 -6.31
CA GLU A 121 -3.20 14.97 -6.00
C GLU A 121 -4.61 14.97 -6.60
N GLY A 122 -5.49 15.79 -6.01
CA GLY A 122 -6.89 15.87 -6.38
C GLY A 122 -7.21 16.79 -7.56
N SER A 123 -8.33 16.49 -8.21
CA SER A 123 -9.01 17.32 -9.21
C SER A 123 -10.53 17.19 -8.98
N SER A 124 -11.34 18.03 -9.65
CA SER A 124 -12.81 18.05 -9.50
C SER A 124 -13.47 16.71 -9.80
N ASP A 125 -12.85 15.90 -10.67
CA ASP A 125 -13.44 14.69 -11.22
C ASP A 125 -12.92 13.41 -10.55
N LEU A 126 -12.15 13.55 -9.46
CA LEU A 126 -11.51 12.45 -8.74
C LEU A 126 -12.19 12.18 -7.39
N TYR A 127 -12.29 10.91 -7.02
CA TYR A 127 -12.68 10.50 -5.69
C TYR A 127 -11.49 10.62 -4.74
N LYS A 128 -11.71 11.18 -3.56
CA LYS A 128 -10.70 11.28 -2.49
C LYS A 128 -10.77 10.05 -1.61
N SER A 129 -9.64 9.38 -1.41
CA SER A 129 -9.48 8.33 -0.40
C SER A 129 -9.24 8.92 0.99
N SER A 130 -9.71 8.21 2.02
CA SER A 130 -9.35 8.46 3.42
C SER A 130 -7.83 8.37 3.69
N SER A 131 -7.10 7.62 2.85
CA SER A 131 -5.66 7.41 2.93
C SER A 131 -4.82 8.48 2.22
N GLY A 132 -5.44 9.52 1.68
CA GLY A 132 -4.74 10.70 1.18
C GLY A 132 -4.30 10.65 -0.30
N PHE A 133 -4.76 9.66 -1.06
CA PHE A 133 -4.62 9.63 -2.53
C PHE A 133 -5.99 9.87 -3.21
N TRP A 134 -5.96 10.03 -4.53
CA TRP A 134 -7.16 10.24 -5.34
C TRP A 134 -7.28 9.17 -6.43
N TYR A 135 -8.50 8.87 -6.86
CA TYR A 135 -8.71 7.84 -7.89
C TYR A 135 -9.93 8.15 -8.76
N ARG A 136 -9.93 7.58 -9.97
CA ARG A 136 -11.11 7.52 -10.86
C ARG A 136 -11.20 6.16 -11.54
N PHE A 137 -12.40 5.84 -12.01
CA PHE A 137 -12.65 4.63 -12.78
C PHE A 137 -12.45 4.89 -14.27
N LEU A 138 -11.87 3.91 -14.96
CA LEU A 138 -11.60 3.97 -16.39
C LEU A 138 -12.53 3.05 -17.15
N ARG A 139 -13.12 3.57 -18.23
CA ARG A 139 -13.96 2.78 -19.14
C ARG A 139 -13.11 2.14 -20.25
N TRP A 140 -13.66 1.12 -20.90
CA TRP A 140 -13.00 0.39 -21.99
C TRP A 140 -12.68 1.22 -23.27
N ASN A 141 -13.18 2.45 -23.34
CA ASN A 141 -13.08 3.37 -24.47
C ASN A 141 -12.20 4.59 -24.14
N GLU A 142 -11.52 4.56 -23.00
CA GLU A 142 -10.52 5.58 -22.63
C GLU A 142 -9.35 5.57 -23.61
N SER A 143 -8.76 6.74 -23.82
CA SER A 143 -7.57 6.92 -24.65
C SER A 143 -6.31 6.84 -23.80
N LEU A 144 -5.39 5.95 -24.18
CA LEU A 144 -4.10 5.80 -23.49
C LEU A 144 -3.27 7.09 -23.60
N GLU A 145 -3.36 7.77 -24.73
CA GLU A 145 -2.65 9.01 -25.02
C GLU A 145 -3.16 10.20 -24.20
N GLU A 146 -4.47 10.25 -23.93
CA GLU A 146 -5.09 11.27 -23.08
C GLU A 146 -4.78 11.00 -21.61
N LEU A 147 -4.96 9.76 -21.16
CA LEU A 147 -4.65 9.32 -19.80
C LEU A 147 -3.20 9.60 -19.41
N ARG A 148 -2.26 9.43 -20.37
CA ARG A 148 -0.84 9.73 -20.15
C ARG A 148 -0.58 11.23 -19.89
N GLN A 149 -1.40 12.12 -20.42
CA GLN A 149 -1.25 13.56 -20.25
C GLN A 149 -1.82 14.07 -18.93
N GLU A 150 -2.51 13.21 -18.17
CA GLU A 150 -3.07 13.58 -16.89
C GLU A 150 -1.95 13.84 -15.87
N THR A 151 -2.03 15.01 -15.24
CA THR A 151 -1.11 15.41 -14.18
C THR A 151 -1.31 14.55 -12.95
N ASN A 152 -0.24 14.31 -12.20
CA ASN A 152 -0.27 13.62 -10.90
C ASN A 152 -0.73 12.14 -10.96
N LEU A 153 -0.89 11.55 -12.15
CA LEU A 153 -1.23 10.14 -12.32
C LEU A 153 -0.09 9.20 -11.86
N GLU A 154 -0.30 8.39 -10.83
CA GLU A 154 0.71 7.48 -10.27
C GLU A 154 0.69 6.09 -10.93
N THR A 155 -0.50 5.55 -11.16
CA THR A 155 -0.69 4.28 -11.86
C THR A 155 -2.06 4.23 -12.50
N ALA A 156 -2.16 3.61 -13.67
CA ALA A 156 -3.43 3.34 -14.28
C ALA A 156 -3.39 2.11 -15.19
N THR A 157 -4.54 1.50 -15.38
CA THR A 157 -4.75 0.42 -16.33
C THR A 157 -6.21 0.34 -16.68
N PHE A 158 -6.51 -0.08 -17.90
CA PHE A 158 -7.86 -0.44 -18.31
C PHE A 158 -7.78 -1.53 -19.37
N MET A 159 -8.85 -2.32 -19.52
CA MET A 159 -8.94 -3.30 -20.59
C MET A 159 -9.65 -2.65 -21.78
N PRO A 160 -8.94 -2.37 -22.90
CA PRO A 160 -9.58 -1.77 -24.06
C PRO A 160 -10.72 -2.65 -24.58
N GLN A 161 -11.71 -2.04 -25.24
CA GLN A 161 -12.92 -2.73 -25.71
C GLN A 161 -12.63 -4.06 -26.41
N LYS A 162 -11.66 -4.10 -27.32
CA LYS A 162 -11.27 -5.33 -28.04
C LYS A 162 -10.78 -6.44 -27.09
N LEU A 163 -9.92 -6.09 -26.13
CA LEU A 163 -9.42 -7.03 -25.13
C LEU A 163 -10.57 -7.53 -24.25
N TRP A 164 -11.38 -6.62 -23.70
CA TRP A 164 -12.49 -6.99 -22.83
C TRP A 164 -13.52 -7.88 -23.54
N SER A 165 -13.94 -7.53 -24.75
CA SER A 165 -14.89 -8.36 -25.51
C SER A 165 -14.34 -9.77 -25.78
N ALA A 166 -13.05 -9.90 -26.09
CA ALA A 166 -12.43 -11.22 -26.28
C ALA A 166 -12.35 -12.03 -24.98
N LEU A 167 -12.14 -11.36 -23.84
CA LEU A 167 -12.14 -11.99 -22.52
C LEU A 167 -13.55 -12.42 -22.07
N GLN A 168 -14.58 -11.63 -22.39
CA GLN A 168 -15.98 -11.97 -22.10
C GLN A 168 -16.39 -13.27 -22.80
N VAL A 169 -15.96 -13.48 -24.05
CA VAL A 169 -16.20 -14.74 -24.78
C VAL A 169 -15.56 -15.94 -24.06
N LYS A 170 -14.45 -15.72 -23.35
CA LYS A 170 -13.80 -16.76 -22.53
C LYS A 170 -14.43 -16.93 -21.15
N GLY A 171 -15.45 -16.13 -20.79
CA GLY A 171 -16.15 -16.22 -19.51
C GLY A 171 -15.74 -15.18 -18.46
N ALA A 172 -14.98 -14.14 -18.83
CA ALA A 172 -14.65 -13.06 -17.91
C ALA A 172 -15.90 -12.23 -17.57
N ASN A 173 -16.22 -12.14 -16.28
CA ASN A 173 -17.37 -11.35 -15.79
C ASN A 173 -16.96 -10.22 -14.84
N TYR A 174 -15.84 -10.39 -14.15
CA TYR A 174 -15.35 -9.46 -13.14
C TYR A 174 -13.87 -9.16 -13.39
N VAL A 175 -13.42 -8.01 -12.91
CA VAL A 175 -12.01 -7.64 -12.86
C VAL A 175 -11.68 -7.22 -11.44
N VAL A 176 -10.54 -7.66 -10.92
CA VAL A 176 -10.05 -7.21 -9.62
C VAL A 176 -8.70 -6.53 -9.81
N PHE A 177 -8.62 -5.29 -9.34
CA PHE A 177 -7.37 -4.55 -9.29
C PHE A 177 -6.89 -4.49 -7.85
N LYS A 178 -5.61 -4.77 -7.62
CA LYS A 178 -4.97 -4.49 -6.32
C LYS A 178 -3.79 -3.58 -6.56
N VAL A 179 -3.72 -2.48 -5.83
CA VAL A 179 -2.60 -1.55 -5.89
C VAL A 179 -1.90 -1.54 -4.55
N TYR A 180 -0.63 -1.96 -4.56
CA TYR A 180 0.27 -1.88 -3.42
C TYR A 180 1.12 -0.62 -3.55
N SER A 181 1.14 0.20 -2.50
CA SER A 181 1.93 1.44 -2.50
C SER A 181 3.44 1.17 -2.57
N HIS A 182 3.90 0.00 -2.11
CA HIS A 182 5.32 -0.38 -2.06
C HIS A 182 5.53 -1.89 -2.30
N ASP A 183 6.76 -2.32 -2.53
CA ASP A 183 7.13 -3.71 -2.85
C ASP A 183 7.41 -4.61 -1.63
N ASN A 184 7.01 -4.21 -0.42
CA ASN A 184 7.36 -4.91 0.83
C ASN A 184 6.92 -6.38 0.90
N LEU A 185 5.85 -6.80 0.21
CA LEU A 185 5.45 -8.21 0.12
C LEU A 185 6.17 -8.98 -1.01
N PHE A 186 6.84 -8.27 -1.91
CA PHE A 186 7.47 -8.79 -3.13
C PHE A 186 8.97 -9.02 -2.91
N VAL A 187 9.28 -9.86 -1.93
CA VAL A 187 10.63 -10.01 -1.41
C VAL A 187 11.41 -11.07 -2.18
N GLU A 188 12.38 -10.63 -3.00
CA GLU A 188 13.35 -11.55 -3.60
C GLU A 188 14.26 -12.19 -2.57
N THR A 189 14.44 -13.51 -2.67
CA THR A 189 15.32 -14.30 -1.80
C THR A 189 16.78 -14.27 -2.23
N THR A 190 17.06 -13.91 -3.50
CA THR A 190 18.40 -13.77 -4.06
C THR A 190 19.12 -12.55 -3.50
N GLU A 191 20.41 -12.70 -3.18
CA GLU A 191 21.20 -11.61 -2.57
C GLU A 191 21.63 -10.56 -3.59
N GLN A 192 21.86 -10.97 -4.84
CA GLN A 192 22.14 -10.08 -5.95
C GLN A 192 20.84 -9.81 -6.72
N ARG A 193 20.37 -8.56 -6.64
CA ARG A 193 19.23 -8.08 -7.43
C ARG A 193 19.75 -7.32 -8.62
N SER A 194 19.32 -7.68 -9.82
CA SER A 194 19.67 -6.92 -11.03
C SER A 194 18.83 -5.64 -11.13
N ARG A 195 17.55 -5.71 -10.76
CA ARG A 195 16.59 -4.60 -10.82
C ARG A 195 15.67 -4.59 -9.58
N ARG A 196 15.07 -3.43 -9.27
CA ARG A 196 14.11 -3.26 -8.17
C ARG A 196 12.88 -2.47 -8.60
N PRO A 197 11.70 -2.76 -8.04
CA PRO A 197 10.51 -1.91 -8.14
C PRO A 197 10.79 -0.46 -7.77
N HIS A 198 10.26 0.45 -8.56
CA HIS A 198 10.38 1.90 -8.38
C HIS A 198 9.10 2.67 -8.68
N SER A 199 8.00 1.93 -8.77
CA SER A 199 6.63 2.40 -8.82
C SER A 199 5.81 1.57 -7.85
N LYS A 200 4.57 2.01 -7.60
CA LYS A 200 3.53 1.13 -7.06
C LYS A 200 3.47 -0.21 -7.80
N VAL A 201 3.04 -1.25 -7.10
CA VAL A 201 2.79 -2.56 -7.70
C VAL A 201 1.31 -2.68 -8.04
N LEU A 202 1.03 -2.91 -9.32
CA LEU A 202 -0.31 -3.07 -9.87
C LEU A 202 -0.59 -4.54 -10.15
N SER A 203 -1.48 -5.15 -9.38
CA SER A 203 -1.99 -6.49 -9.58
C SER A 203 -3.33 -6.45 -10.31
N ILE A 204 -3.50 -7.30 -11.31
CA ILE A 204 -4.71 -7.39 -12.11
C ILE A 204 -5.07 -8.86 -12.25
N SER A 205 -6.32 -9.20 -11.99
CA SER A 205 -6.82 -10.57 -12.11
C SER A 205 -8.26 -10.61 -12.66
N LEU A 206 -8.58 -11.74 -13.27
CA LEU A 206 -9.90 -12.07 -13.79
C LEU A 206 -10.41 -13.31 -13.04
N PRO A 207 -11.28 -13.14 -12.02
CA PRO A 207 -11.80 -14.26 -11.24
C PRO A 207 -12.43 -15.34 -12.14
N GLY A 208 -12.01 -16.59 -11.95
CA GLY A 208 -12.47 -17.74 -12.73
C GLY A 208 -11.68 -18.00 -14.03
N LEU A 209 -10.67 -17.18 -14.35
CA LEU A 209 -9.79 -17.36 -15.50
C LEU A 209 -8.32 -17.40 -15.07
N GLU A 210 -7.82 -18.61 -14.80
CA GLU A 210 -6.42 -18.84 -14.43
C GLU A 210 -5.51 -19.04 -15.64
N ALA A 211 -4.22 -18.69 -15.50
CA ALA A 211 -3.16 -18.94 -16.48
C ALA A 211 -3.46 -18.48 -17.91
N LEU A 212 -4.17 -17.35 -18.05
CA LEU A 212 -4.63 -16.85 -19.33
C LEU A 212 -3.53 -16.06 -20.07
N THR A 213 -3.18 -16.52 -21.27
CA THR A 213 -2.55 -15.63 -22.26
C THR A 213 -3.63 -14.71 -22.83
N LEU A 214 -3.41 -13.40 -22.70
CA LEU A 214 -4.34 -12.39 -23.17
C LEU A 214 -4.40 -12.40 -24.70
N PRO A 215 -5.61 -12.34 -25.29
CA PRO A 215 -5.79 -12.32 -26.73
C PRO A 215 -5.30 -11.02 -27.37
N GLU A 216 -5.23 -9.95 -26.59
CA GLU A 216 -4.75 -8.63 -26.97
C GLU A 216 -3.85 -8.09 -25.85
N VAL A 217 -2.98 -7.12 -26.17
CA VAL A 217 -2.10 -6.52 -25.15
C VAL A 217 -2.90 -5.67 -24.15
N LEU A 218 -2.55 -5.79 -22.87
CA LEU A 218 -3.07 -4.94 -21.81
C LEU A 218 -2.15 -3.74 -21.59
N PRO A 219 -2.59 -2.50 -21.83
CA PRO A 219 -1.83 -1.30 -21.51
C PRO A 219 -1.95 -0.96 -20.02
N PHE A 220 -0.84 -0.55 -19.42
CA PHE A 220 -0.82 0.02 -18.08
C PHE A 220 0.28 1.08 -17.97
N LEU A 221 0.07 2.03 -17.07
CA LEU A 221 0.96 3.17 -16.83
C LEU A 221 1.47 3.10 -15.41
N LEU A 222 2.77 3.31 -15.24
CA LEU A 222 3.43 3.32 -13.93
C LEU A 222 4.32 4.54 -13.82
N ARG A 223 4.14 5.32 -12.75
CA ARG A 223 5.00 6.45 -12.46
C ARG A 223 6.32 5.99 -11.85
N ASN A 224 7.41 6.51 -12.37
CA ASN A 224 8.72 6.49 -11.75
C ASN A 224 8.74 7.51 -10.60
N GLU A 225 8.72 7.03 -9.34
CA GLU A 225 8.53 7.89 -8.17
C GLU A 225 9.71 8.84 -7.88
N ASN A 226 10.87 8.66 -8.52
CA ASN A 226 12.13 9.31 -8.12
C ASN A 226 12.74 10.21 -9.21
N LEU A 227 11.89 10.97 -9.89
CA LEU A 227 12.31 11.96 -10.89
C LEU A 227 13.03 13.18 -10.32
N ARG A 228 12.99 13.38 -8.99
CA ARG A 228 13.68 14.51 -8.35
C ARG A 228 15.20 14.34 -8.38
N GLN A 229 15.69 13.10 -8.51
CA GLN A 229 17.09 12.77 -8.75
C GLN A 229 17.15 11.54 -9.65
N PRO A 230 16.93 11.68 -10.97
CA PRO A 230 16.92 10.54 -11.85
C PRO A 230 18.31 9.89 -11.83
N ASP A 231 18.40 8.69 -11.27
CA ASP A 231 19.66 7.94 -11.23
C ASP A 231 19.94 7.42 -12.63
N ALA A 232 20.57 8.26 -13.46
CA ALA A 232 21.00 7.92 -14.81
C ALA A 232 21.87 6.65 -14.83
N ARG A 233 22.59 6.36 -13.72
CA ARG A 233 23.34 5.11 -13.56
C ARG A 233 22.39 3.93 -13.38
N ALA A 234 21.37 4.03 -12.53
CA ALA A 234 20.35 2.97 -12.38
C ALA A 234 19.64 2.66 -13.71
N ILE A 235 19.29 3.67 -14.50
CA ILE A 235 18.69 3.49 -15.83
C ILE A 235 19.67 2.79 -16.78
N SER A 236 20.95 3.20 -16.79
CA SER A 236 21.98 2.57 -17.62
C SER A 236 22.25 1.09 -17.27
N LEU A 237 21.97 0.69 -16.02
CA LEU A 237 22.09 -0.69 -15.55
C LEU A 237 20.87 -1.56 -15.91
N GLY A 238 19.81 -0.94 -16.44
CA GLY A 238 18.63 -1.61 -16.96
C GLY A 238 17.35 -0.98 -16.38
N SER A 239 16.47 -0.52 -17.25
CA SER A 239 15.14 -0.02 -16.88
C SER A 239 14.07 -0.72 -17.68
N GLY A 240 12.89 -0.93 -17.08
CA GLY A 240 11.74 -1.44 -17.81
C GLY A 240 10.67 -1.98 -16.89
N CYS A 241 9.50 -2.20 -17.46
CA CYS A 241 8.38 -2.82 -16.78
C CYS A 241 8.69 -4.31 -16.57
N GLY A 242 8.18 -4.85 -15.47
CA GLY A 242 8.29 -6.26 -15.19
C GLY A 242 7.17 -6.73 -14.28
N TYR A 243 7.18 -8.03 -14.03
CA TYR A 243 6.17 -8.69 -13.24
C TYR A 243 6.78 -9.61 -12.19
N TRP A 244 6.00 -9.88 -11.15
CA TRP A 244 6.38 -10.78 -10.07
C TRP A 244 5.97 -12.21 -10.38
N ASN A 245 6.92 -13.14 -10.33
CA ASN A 245 6.64 -14.57 -10.51
C ASN A 245 6.63 -15.36 -9.20
N TYR A 246 6.41 -14.71 -8.05
CA TYR A 246 6.55 -15.31 -6.71
C TYR A 246 7.97 -15.75 -6.35
N LYS A 247 8.99 -15.25 -7.06
CA LYS A 247 10.40 -15.50 -6.75
C LYS A 247 11.30 -14.31 -7.04
N THR A 248 11.13 -13.70 -8.21
CA THR A 248 11.93 -12.58 -8.72
C THR A 248 11.12 -11.77 -9.73
N TRP A 249 11.60 -10.57 -10.01
CA TRP A 249 11.04 -9.71 -11.03
C TRP A 249 11.55 -10.08 -12.43
N LEU A 250 10.63 -10.45 -13.31
CA LEU A 250 10.91 -10.81 -14.70
C LEU A 250 10.27 -9.81 -15.68
N SER A 251 10.61 -9.90 -16.96
CA SER A 251 10.07 -9.01 -18.00
C SER A 251 9.51 -9.78 -19.20
N ASP A 252 9.47 -11.11 -19.18
CA ASP A 252 8.87 -11.88 -20.27
C ASP A 252 7.35 -11.66 -20.36
N GLY A 253 6.87 -11.51 -21.59
CA GLY A 253 5.47 -11.15 -21.85
C GLY A 253 5.09 -9.72 -21.46
N VAL A 254 6.05 -8.89 -21.01
CA VAL A 254 5.86 -7.47 -20.67
C VAL A 254 6.82 -6.61 -21.48
N THR A 255 6.30 -5.57 -22.13
CA THR A 255 7.11 -4.64 -22.93
C THR A 255 6.97 -3.22 -22.40
N THR A 256 8.02 -2.42 -22.56
CA THR A 256 8.07 -1.00 -22.17
C THR A 256 8.16 -0.15 -23.42
N ASN A 257 7.33 0.88 -23.49
CA ASN A 257 7.40 1.83 -24.58
C ASN A 257 8.57 2.79 -24.37
N ASN A 258 9.73 2.44 -24.92
CA ASN A 258 10.98 3.21 -24.81
C ASN A 258 11.05 4.43 -25.75
N LYS A 259 9.94 4.80 -26.42
CA LYS A 259 9.93 5.99 -27.30
C LYS A 259 10.22 7.28 -26.55
N TRP A 260 10.07 7.29 -25.23
CA TRP A 260 10.18 8.47 -24.40
C TRP A 260 11.34 8.37 -23.43
N ASN A 261 11.98 9.51 -23.16
CA ASN A 261 13.10 9.58 -22.24
C ASN A 261 12.58 9.41 -20.81
N VAL A 262 12.87 8.25 -20.20
CA VAL A 262 12.54 7.90 -18.80
C VAL A 262 13.07 8.93 -17.78
N LEU A 263 14.06 9.75 -18.16
CA LEU A 263 14.57 10.85 -17.35
C LEU A 263 13.64 12.07 -17.31
N HIS A 264 12.77 12.23 -18.31
CA HIS A 264 11.94 13.42 -18.50
C HIS A 264 10.44 13.12 -18.43
N ASP A 265 10.01 11.91 -18.80
CA ASP A 265 8.63 11.48 -18.63
C ASP A 265 8.49 10.65 -17.34
N PRO A 266 7.74 11.16 -16.33
CA PRO A 266 7.42 10.39 -15.14
C PRO A 266 6.76 9.07 -15.41
N LEU A 267 5.97 8.99 -16.48
CA LEU A 267 4.92 8.02 -16.62
C LEU A 267 5.30 7.04 -17.72
N ILE A 268 5.62 5.83 -17.30
CA ILE A 268 6.07 4.77 -18.20
C ILE A 268 4.86 3.98 -18.68
N VAL A 269 4.74 3.86 -19.99
CA VAL A 269 3.73 3.02 -20.64
C VAL A 269 4.28 1.62 -20.83
N CYS A 270 3.53 0.64 -20.35
CA CYS A 270 3.85 -0.77 -20.42
C CYS A 270 2.72 -1.54 -21.12
N TYR A 271 3.06 -2.67 -21.72
CA TYR A 271 2.08 -3.60 -22.30
C TYR A 271 2.35 -5.02 -21.82
N ALA A 272 1.33 -5.75 -21.39
CA ALA A 272 1.43 -7.15 -20.95
C ALA A 272 0.56 -8.10 -21.77
N HIS A 273 1.00 -9.36 -21.88
CA HIS A 273 0.27 -10.47 -22.50
C HIS A 273 -0.32 -11.46 -21.48
N HIS A 274 -0.17 -11.17 -20.19
CA HIS A 274 -0.67 -11.99 -19.08
C HIS A 274 -1.14 -11.08 -17.95
N LEU A 275 -1.73 -11.67 -16.91
CA LEU A 275 -2.24 -10.98 -15.74
C LEU A 275 -1.50 -11.49 -14.50
N THR A 276 -0.80 -10.58 -13.83
CA THR A 276 0.02 -10.84 -12.64
C THR A 276 0.16 -9.53 -11.85
N GLN A 277 1.24 -9.37 -11.08
CA GLN A 277 1.61 -8.12 -10.42
C GLN A 277 2.74 -7.42 -11.17
N PHE A 278 2.51 -6.17 -11.59
CA PHE A 278 3.42 -5.39 -12.41
C PHE A 278 4.03 -4.22 -11.64
N SER A 279 5.28 -3.90 -11.96
CA SER A 279 5.96 -2.69 -11.46
C SER A 279 6.99 -2.20 -12.48
N PHE A 280 7.38 -0.93 -12.38
CA PHE A 280 8.49 -0.38 -13.13
C PHE A 280 9.78 -0.67 -12.39
N LEU A 281 10.73 -1.31 -13.08
CA LEU A 281 11.97 -1.78 -12.49
C LEU A 281 13.14 -0.90 -12.94
N LEU A 282 13.99 -0.54 -11.99
CA LEU A 282 15.27 0.15 -12.23
C LEU A 282 16.46 -0.70 -11.78
N GLY A 283 17.55 -0.59 -12.52
CA GLY A 283 18.79 -1.31 -12.28
C GLY A 283 19.41 -0.90 -10.95
N ALA A 284 19.89 -1.87 -10.19
CA ALA A 284 20.52 -1.59 -8.92
C ALA A 284 21.93 -0.99 -9.12
N SER A 285 22.05 0.33 -9.09
CA SER A 285 23.31 1.01 -8.81
C SER A 285 23.74 0.64 -7.38
N TYR A 286 24.81 -0.14 -7.24
CA TYR A 286 25.27 -0.69 -5.97
C TYR A 286 25.79 0.42 -5.04
N SER A 287 24.90 1.13 -4.35
CA SER A 287 25.18 1.83 -3.10
C SER A 287 24.45 1.17 -1.94
N GLN A 288 24.45 -0.17 -1.94
CA GLN A 288 23.97 -1.00 -0.84
C GLN A 288 24.99 -1.03 0.31
N LYS A 289 25.48 0.13 0.75
CA LYS A 289 26.22 0.25 2.01
C LYS A 289 25.56 1.20 3.01
N ASN A 290 24.74 2.18 2.60
CA ASN A 290 24.27 3.20 3.54
C ASN A 290 22.75 3.48 3.57
N ASP A 291 21.92 3.05 2.62
CA ASP A 291 20.49 3.46 2.64
C ASP A 291 19.57 2.59 3.51
N LEU A 292 19.91 1.32 3.73
CA LEU A 292 19.26 0.49 4.76
C LEU A 292 19.56 0.95 6.19
N LEU A 293 20.45 1.93 6.34
CA LEU A 293 20.79 2.59 7.60
C LEU A 293 20.32 4.05 7.63
N SER A 294 19.88 4.68 6.54
CA SER A 294 19.71 6.15 6.57
C SER A 294 18.34 6.60 7.10
N SER A 295 17.23 6.00 6.64
CA SER A 295 15.90 6.42 7.11
C SER A 295 15.49 5.81 8.45
N GLU A 296 15.81 4.53 8.67
CA GLU A 296 15.52 3.84 9.94
C GLU A 296 16.51 4.29 11.04
N SER A 297 17.80 4.49 10.74
CA SER A 297 18.73 4.98 11.77
C SER A 297 18.51 6.45 12.11
N LEU A 298 18.02 7.32 11.21
CA LEU A 298 17.73 8.69 11.60
C LEU A 298 16.66 8.76 12.69
N HIS A 299 15.57 7.99 12.53
CA HIS A 299 14.48 8.03 13.49
C HIS A 299 14.83 7.35 14.82
N PHE A 300 15.51 6.19 14.78
CA PHE A 300 16.02 5.53 15.99
C PHE A 300 17.14 6.34 16.66
N LYS A 301 18.04 6.99 15.90
CA LYS A 301 19.06 7.88 16.48
C LYS A 301 18.45 9.09 17.14
N ILE A 302 17.40 9.68 16.58
CA ILE A 302 16.72 10.82 17.20
C ILE A 302 16.04 10.39 18.51
N LEU A 303 15.34 9.24 18.52
CA LEU A 303 14.73 8.72 19.75
C LEU A 303 15.80 8.39 20.81
N ASP A 304 16.87 7.70 20.43
CA ASP A 304 17.99 7.38 21.34
C ASP A 304 18.69 8.66 21.86
N TYR A 305 18.82 9.68 21.02
CA TYR A 305 19.43 10.96 21.40
C TYR A 305 18.54 11.74 22.39
N ILE A 306 17.22 11.74 22.18
CA ILE A 306 16.26 12.33 23.13
C ILE A 306 16.29 11.57 24.45
N THR A 307 16.32 10.23 24.43
CA THR A 307 16.41 9.41 25.64
C THR A 307 17.73 9.63 26.39
N ILE A 308 18.85 9.71 25.68
CA ILE A 308 20.17 10.01 26.25
C ILE A 308 20.16 11.39 26.91
N ILE A 309 19.68 12.42 26.21
CA ILE A 309 19.58 13.77 26.77
C ILE A 309 18.66 13.78 27.99
N GLY A 310 17.52 13.10 27.94
CA GLY A 310 16.60 12.95 29.07
C GLY A 310 17.27 12.30 30.29
N CYS A 311 18.05 11.23 30.07
CA CYS A 311 18.83 10.58 31.12
C CYS A 311 19.91 11.52 31.69
N PHE A 312 20.65 12.24 30.85
CA PHE A 312 21.68 13.18 31.32
C PHE A 312 21.08 14.34 32.12
N LEU A 313 19.96 14.92 31.67
CA LEU A 313 19.26 15.97 32.38
C LEU A 313 18.71 15.47 33.73
N SER A 314 18.19 14.24 33.79
CA SER A 314 17.75 13.63 35.05
C SER A 314 18.92 13.39 36.02
N LEU A 315 20.08 12.94 35.52
CA LEU A 315 21.27 12.69 36.33
C LEU A 315 21.87 14.00 36.87
N ILE A 316 21.89 15.05 36.05
CA ILE A 316 22.29 16.40 36.48
C ILE A 316 21.32 16.95 37.52
N GLY A 317 20.01 16.74 37.35
CA GLY A 317 18.99 17.13 38.34
C GLY A 317 19.22 16.47 39.70
N LEU A 318 19.49 15.16 39.72
CA LEU A 318 19.80 14.42 40.95
C LEU A 318 21.12 14.88 41.59
N LEU A 319 22.15 15.11 40.79
CA LEU A 319 23.41 15.68 41.26
C LEU A 319 23.23 17.09 41.83
N GLY A 320 22.40 17.92 41.20
CA GLY A 320 22.04 19.25 41.68
C GLY A 320 21.38 19.22 43.05
N ILE A 321 20.44 18.30 43.27
CA ILE A 321 19.82 18.09 44.59
C ILE A 321 20.87 17.66 45.62
N PHE A 322 21.78 16.74 45.26
CA PHE A 322 22.83 16.25 46.17
C PHE A 322 23.84 17.35 46.55
N VAL A 323 24.24 18.17 45.58
CA VAL A 323 25.13 19.31 45.78
C VAL A 323 24.45 20.38 46.62
N MET A 324 23.19 20.72 46.32
CA MET A 324 22.41 21.65 47.14
C MET A 324 22.26 21.11 48.57
N ALA A 325 21.91 19.85 48.75
CA ALA A 325 21.83 19.23 50.08
C ALA A 325 23.17 19.29 50.84
N SER A 326 24.31 19.19 50.14
CA SER A 326 25.65 19.26 50.74
C SER A 326 26.08 20.69 51.09
N ILE A 327 25.77 21.67 50.24
CA ILE A 327 26.08 23.09 50.47
C ILE A 327 25.17 23.67 51.57
N PHE A 328 23.87 23.39 51.51
CA PHE A 328 22.90 23.83 52.52
C PHE A 328 22.96 23.02 53.82
N ARG A 329 23.74 21.93 53.90
CA ARG A 329 24.06 21.28 55.17
C ARG A 329 24.77 22.22 56.14
N LYS A 330 25.59 23.17 55.63
CA LYS A 330 26.18 24.25 56.44
C LYS A 330 25.15 25.30 56.90
N PHE A 331 24.01 25.42 56.23
CA PHE A 331 22.91 26.29 56.65
C PHE A 331 22.01 25.63 57.71
N ARG A 332 21.92 24.29 57.70
CA ARG A 332 21.13 23.52 58.67
C ARG A 332 21.76 23.42 60.07
N GLU A 333 23.03 23.81 60.22
CA GLU A 333 23.67 23.97 61.53
C GLU A 333 23.41 25.34 62.19
N SER A 334 22.78 26.30 61.50
CA SER A 334 22.55 27.66 62.02
C SER A 334 21.09 28.14 62.03
N ALA A 335 20.11 27.23 61.89
CA ALA A 335 18.70 27.57 62.09
C ALA A 335 18.07 26.67 63.18
N SER A 336 18.46 26.96 64.41
CA SER A 336 17.73 26.55 65.62
C SER A 336 16.39 27.29 65.68
N THR A 337 15.31 26.51 65.81
CA THR A 337 13.99 26.83 66.39
C THR A 337 13.10 27.90 65.74
N LYS A 338 11.96 27.47 65.19
CA LYS A 338 10.66 27.57 65.87
C LYS A 338 9.58 26.84 65.07
N PHE A 339 9.05 25.78 65.67
CA PHE A 339 7.81 25.14 65.24
C PHE A 339 6.63 26.06 65.52
N TRP A 340 5.73 26.21 64.55
CA TRP A 340 4.32 26.55 64.79
C TRP A 340 3.47 25.55 64.01
N VAL A 341 2.99 24.54 64.75
CA VAL A 341 1.91 23.64 64.36
C VAL A 341 0.60 24.28 64.86
N PRO A 342 -0.44 24.43 64.02
CA PRO A 342 -1.78 24.68 64.50
C PRO A 342 -2.54 23.36 64.78
N ASN A 343 -3.43 23.46 65.77
CA ASN A 343 -4.57 22.61 66.12
C ASN A 343 -4.40 21.38 67.02
N ASP A 344 -4.83 21.59 68.27
CA ASP A 344 -6.10 21.11 68.83
C ASP A 344 -6.40 19.61 68.96
N HIS A 345 -6.59 19.27 70.24
CA HIS A 345 -7.62 18.40 70.82
C HIS A 345 -7.59 16.88 70.59
N ASN A 346 -7.21 16.15 71.65
CA ASN A 346 -7.84 14.94 72.17
C ASN A 346 -7.63 14.98 73.71
N VAL A 347 -8.63 15.31 74.54
CA VAL A 347 -9.67 14.42 75.09
C VAL A 347 -9.09 13.11 75.65
N THR A 348 -9.01 13.06 76.97
CA THR A 348 -8.74 11.91 77.84
C THR A 348 -9.99 11.04 78.01
N TYR A 349 -9.74 9.71 77.99
CA TYR A 349 -10.47 8.58 78.59
C TYR A 349 -12.00 8.60 78.66
#